data_AF-A0A1B6EUL6-F1
#
_entry.id   AF-A0A1B6EUL6-F1
#
_cell.length_a   1.000
_cell.length_b   1.000
_cell.length_c   1.000
_cell.angle_alpha   90.00
_cell.angle_beta   90.00
_cell.angle_gamma   90.00
#
_symmetry.space_group_name_H-M   'P 1'
#
loop_
_entity.id
_entity.type
_entity.pdbx_description
1 polymer ?
#
loop_
_entity_poly.entity_id
_entity_poly.type
_entity_poly.pdbx_seq_one_letter_code
_entity_poly.pdbx_strand_id
1 'polypeptide(L)'
;LLVTVLGVIWIFINSTLHNNLSYTVGFVVVILRFFTITGKHATLKMLMLTVGVSVCKSFFIIFGMFLLVFFYALAGSILFGTVKYGEGIGRRANFGSPVTGVAMLFRIVTGEDWNKIMHDC
;
A
#
# COMPACT_ATOMS: atom_id res chain seq x y z
N LEU A 1 -15.99 15.65 -14.75
CA LEU A 1 -17.37 15.12 -14.80
C LEU A 1 -17.59 13.98 -13.79
N LEU A 2 -16.77 12.93 -13.78
CA LEU A 2 -16.94 11.81 -12.83
C LEU A 2 -16.81 12.26 -11.35
N VAL A 3 -15.72 12.93 -10.98
CA VAL A 3 -15.51 13.40 -9.58
C VAL A 3 -16.57 14.42 -9.14
N THR A 4 -17.09 15.21 -10.07
CA THR A 4 -18.17 16.17 -9.77
C THR A 4 -19.49 15.45 -9.51
N VAL A 5 -19.82 14.40 -10.28
CA VAL A 5 -21.00 13.55 -10.03
C VAL A 5 -20.88 12.84 -8.68
N LEU A 6 -19.72 12.24 -8.37
CA LEU A 6 -19.47 11.62 -7.06
C LEU A 6 -19.64 12.61 -5.90
N GLY A 7 -19.20 13.86 -6.08
CA GLY A 7 -19.40 14.90 -5.08
C GLY A 7 -20.86 15.29 -4.87
N VAL A 8 -21.66 15.36 -5.93
CA VAL A 8 -23.11 15.63 -5.82
C VAL A 8 -23.82 14.46 -5.14
N ILE A 9 -23.50 13.22 -5.50
CA ILE A 9 -24.03 12.01 -4.85
C ILE A 9 -23.67 12.02 -3.35
N TRP A 10 -22.42 12.35 -3.03
CA TRP A 10 -21.98 12.45 -1.63
C TRP A 10 -22.77 13.52 -0.85
N ILE A 11 -23.03 14.71 -1.43
CA ILE A 11 -23.82 15.75 -0.76
C ILE A 11 -25.22 15.23 -0.39
N PHE A 12 -25.86 14.48 -1.29
CA PHE A 12 -27.18 13.88 -1.04
C PHE A 12 -27.14 12.80 0.06
N ILE A 13 -26.14 11.91 -0.01
CA ILE A 13 -25.89 10.88 1.01
C ILE A 13 -25.63 11.52 2.37
N ASN A 14 -24.83 12.58 2.43
CA ASN A 14 -24.50 13.29 3.66
C ASN A 14 -25.71 13.96 4.29
N SER A 15 -26.59 14.54 3.47
CA SER A 15 -27.85 15.14 3.92
C SER A 15 -28.84 14.11 4.47
N THR A 16 -28.75 12.85 4.06
CA THR A 16 -29.71 11.80 4.45
C THR A 16 -29.22 10.97 5.65
N LEU A 17 -27.94 10.57 5.64
CA LEU A 17 -27.43 9.54 6.55
C LEU A 17 -26.64 10.09 7.75
N HIS A 18 -26.04 11.28 7.65
CA HIS A 18 -25.26 11.96 8.70
C HIS A 18 -24.44 11.02 9.62
N ASN A 19 -23.73 10.07 9.01
CA ASN A 19 -22.97 9.02 9.69
C ASN A 19 -21.48 9.12 9.35
N ASN A 20 -20.62 8.50 10.15
CA ASN A 20 -19.17 8.48 9.98
C ASN A 20 -18.73 8.02 8.57
N LEU A 21 -19.43 7.02 8.01
CA LEU A 21 -19.20 6.55 6.64
C LEU A 21 -19.37 7.68 5.61
N SER A 22 -20.39 8.53 5.77
CA SER A 22 -20.62 9.66 4.88
C SER A 22 -19.46 10.65 4.90
N TYR A 23 -18.92 10.95 6.09
CA TYR A 23 -17.75 11.80 6.22
C TYR A 23 -16.51 11.18 5.57
N THR A 24 -16.26 9.88 5.75
CA THR A 24 -15.15 9.17 5.10
C THR A 24 -15.27 9.22 3.57
N VAL A 25 -16.47 8.99 3.02
CA VAL A 25 -16.72 9.09 1.57
C VAL A 25 -16.47 10.51 1.07
N GLY A 26 -16.90 11.53 1.82
CA GLY A 26 -16.65 12.93 1.50
C GLY A 26 -15.17 13.27 1.44
N PHE A 27 -14.41 12.81 2.42
CA PHE A 27 -12.96 12.98 2.45
C PHE A 27 -12.29 12.36 1.22
N VAL A 28 -12.69 11.15 0.81
CA VAL A 28 -12.19 10.50 -0.41
C VAL A 28 -12.53 11.33 -1.66
N VAL A 29 -13.74 11.87 -1.78
CA VAL A 29 -14.13 12.74 -2.90
C VAL A 29 -13.26 13.99 -2.98
N VAL A 30 -12.96 14.62 -1.84
CA VAL A 30 -12.07 15.80 -1.77
C VAL A 30 -10.66 15.44 -2.24
N ILE A 31 -10.10 14.31 -1.79
CA ILE A 31 -8.81 13.81 -2.24
C ILE A 31 -8.80 13.56 -3.76
N LEU A 32 -9.82 12.88 -4.29
CA LEU A 32 -9.95 12.63 -5.73
C LEU A 32 -10.00 13.95 -6.53
N ARG A 33 -10.70 14.97 -6.00
CA ARG A 33 -10.72 16.30 -6.63
C ARG A 33 -9.35 16.95 -6.65
N PHE A 34 -8.58 16.85 -5.56
CA PHE A 34 -7.20 17.33 -5.53
C PHE A 34 -6.34 16.66 -6.62
N PHE A 35 -6.45 15.33 -6.80
CA PHE A 35 -5.75 14.61 -7.86
C PHE A 35 -6.11 15.05 -9.29
N THR A 36 -7.27 15.68 -9.53
CA THR A 36 -7.60 16.20 -10.87
C THR A 36 -6.73 17.39 -11.28
N ILE A 37 -6.11 18.11 -10.32
CA ILE A 37 -5.21 19.24 -10.59
C ILE A 37 -4.00 18.77 -11.40
N THR A 38 -3.57 17.54 -11.16
CA THR A 38 -2.47 16.87 -11.83
C THR A 38 -2.58 16.87 -13.36
N GLY A 39 -3.81 16.85 -13.90
CA GLY A 39 -4.06 16.89 -15.35
C GLY A 39 -4.10 18.29 -15.97
N LYS A 40 -4.05 19.36 -15.16
CA LYS A 40 -4.22 20.75 -15.64
C LYS A 40 -2.92 21.40 -16.11
N HIS A 41 -1.79 21.08 -15.48
CA HIS A 41 -0.48 21.59 -15.86
C HIS A 41 0.23 20.62 -16.81
N ALA A 42 0.76 21.11 -17.93
CA ALA A 42 1.38 20.27 -18.96
C ALA A 42 2.55 19.41 -18.41
N THR A 43 3.45 20.01 -17.65
CA THR A 43 4.59 19.29 -17.04
C THR A 43 4.14 18.25 -16.03
N LEU A 44 3.17 18.59 -15.16
CA LEU A 44 2.68 17.66 -14.14
C LEU A 44 1.93 16.47 -14.76
N LYS A 45 1.14 16.74 -15.80
CA LYS A 45 0.48 15.70 -16.61
C LYS A 45 1.51 14.78 -17.26
N MET A 46 2.57 15.34 -17.83
CA MET A 46 3.65 14.56 -18.44
C MET A 46 4.34 13.66 -17.42
N LEU A 47 4.73 14.20 -16.26
CA LEU A 47 5.37 13.42 -15.18
C LEU A 47 4.49 12.24 -14.73
N MET A 48 3.19 12.49 -14.56
CA MET A 48 2.26 11.48 -14.08
C MET A 48 1.95 10.43 -15.14
N LEU A 49 1.92 10.82 -16.42
CA LEU A 49 1.87 9.88 -17.53
C LEU A 49 3.13 9.01 -17.58
N THR A 50 4.32 9.61 -17.42
CA THR A 50 5.58 8.87 -17.37
C THR A 50 5.60 7.85 -16.24
N VAL A 51 5.17 8.24 -15.03
CA VAL A 51 5.06 7.31 -13.89
C VAL A 51 4.07 6.19 -14.19
N GLY A 52 2.86 6.51 -14.68
CA GLY A 52 1.85 5.50 -15.00
C GLY A 52 2.31 4.51 -16.06
N VAL A 53 2.87 5.00 -17.17
CA VAL A 53 3.41 4.15 -18.24
C VAL A 53 4.60 3.31 -17.75
N SER A 54 5.48 3.87 -16.92
CA SER A 54 6.61 3.13 -16.33
C SER A 54 6.15 1.98 -15.46
N VAL A 55 5.14 2.20 -14.59
CA VAL A 55 4.55 1.15 -13.75
C VAL A 55 3.91 0.05 -14.62
N CYS A 56 3.14 0.42 -15.65
CA CYS A 56 2.54 -0.56 -16.56
C CYS A 56 3.61 -1.39 -17.31
N LYS A 57 4.68 -0.75 -17.79
CA LYS A 57 5.81 -1.46 -18.44
C LYS A 57 6.57 -2.36 -17.48
N SER A 58 6.65 -1.99 -16.22
CA SER A 58 7.35 -2.74 -15.17
C SER A 58 6.51 -3.85 -14.54
N PHE A 59 5.31 -4.12 -15.06
CA PHE A 59 4.36 -5.05 -14.45
C PHE A 59 4.96 -6.44 -14.17
N PHE A 60 5.62 -7.05 -15.16
CA PHE A 60 6.23 -8.37 -14.99
C PHE A 60 7.38 -8.38 -13.99
N ILE A 61 8.14 -7.29 -13.90
CA ILE A 61 9.23 -7.16 -12.93
C ILE A 61 8.63 -7.06 -11.52
N ILE A 62 7.64 -6.20 -11.31
CA ILE A 62 6.97 -6.04 -10.03
C ILE A 62 6.30 -7.36 -9.60
N PHE A 63 5.65 -8.05 -10.52
CA PHE A 63 5.05 -9.35 -10.27
C PHE A 63 6.08 -10.42 -9.91
N GLY A 64 7.20 -10.49 -10.63
CA GLY A 64 8.31 -11.39 -10.31
C GLY A 64 8.91 -11.13 -8.93
N MET A 65 9.13 -9.85 -8.58
CA MET A 65 9.59 -9.45 -7.25
C MET A 65 8.58 -9.83 -6.16
N PHE A 66 7.28 -9.66 -6.42
CA PHE A 66 6.23 -10.08 -5.49
C PHE A 66 6.23 -11.59 -5.28
N LEU A 67 6.38 -12.39 -6.35
CA LEU A 67 6.49 -13.85 -6.24
C LEU A 67 7.72 -14.29 -5.44
N LEU A 68 8.86 -13.62 -5.64
CA LEU A 68 10.06 -13.86 -4.84
C LEU A 68 9.78 -13.58 -3.36
N VAL A 69 9.24 -12.41 -3.04
CA VAL A 69 8.85 -12.06 -1.66
C VAL A 69 7.87 -13.09 -1.08
N PHE A 70 6.93 -13.58 -1.88
CA PHE A 70 5.96 -14.59 -1.44
C PHE A 70 6.62 -15.93 -1.11
N PHE A 71 7.53 -16.44 -1.95
CA PHE A 71 8.26 -17.66 -1.65
C PHE A 71 9.17 -17.52 -0.43
N TYR A 72 9.84 -16.38 -0.28
CA TYR A 72 10.64 -16.10 0.91
C TYR A 72 9.78 -15.94 2.17
N ALA A 73 8.54 -15.44 2.06
CA ALA A 73 7.62 -15.37 3.18
C ALA A 73 7.18 -16.77 3.63
N LEU A 74 6.89 -17.68 2.68
CA LEU A 74 6.59 -19.08 2.98
C LEU A 74 7.78 -19.77 3.67
N ALA A 75 8.99 -19.63 3.10
CA ALA A 75 10.20 -20.17 3.70
C ALA A 75 10.48 -19.57 5.08
N GLY A 76 10.35 -18.25 5.22
CA GLY A 76 10.52 -17.55 6.48
C GLY A 76 9.52 -18.00 7.54
N SER A 77 8.28 -18.30 7.18
CA SER A 77 7.30 -18.86 8.12
C SER A 77 7.64 -20.26 8.61
N ILE A 78 8.25 -21.08 7.75
CA ILE A 78 8.71 -22.41 8.15
C ILE A 78 9.94 -22.33 9.05
N LEU A 79 10.88 -21.44 8.72
CA LEU A 79 12.16 -21.33 9.42
C LEU A 79 12.08 -20.51 10.72
N PHE A 80 11.39 -19.37 10.68
CA PHE A 80 11.41 -18.35 11.72
C PHE A 80 10.03 -18.08 12.35
N GLY A 81 9.01 -18.89 12.03
CA GLY A 81 7.63 -18.67 12.48
C GLY A 81 7.42 -18.68 14.00
N THR A 82 8.30 -19.36 14.73
CA THR A 82 8.23 -19.51 16.20
C THR A 82 9.39 -18.85 16.94
N VAL A 83 10.15 -17.96 16.27
CA VAL A 83 11.25 -17.23 16.89
C VAL A 83 10.71 -16.30 17.98
N LYS A 84 11.43 -16.24 19.11
CA LYS A 84 11.08 -15.37 20.24
C LYS A 84 11.22 -13.90 19.83
N TYR A 85 10.33 -13.06 20.33
CA TYR A 85 10.41 -11.62 20.06
C TYR A 85 11.71 -11.02 20.60
N GLY A 86 12.31 -10.15 19.79
CA GLY A 86 13.56 -9.45 20.03
C GLY A 86 13.44 -7.96 19.67
N GLU A 87 14.51 -7.38 19.14
CA GLU A 87 14.54 -5.96 18.77
C GLU A 87 13.85 -5.69 17.42
N GLY A 88 14.06 -6.54 16.43
CA GLY A 88 13.48 -6.48 15.09
C GLY A 88 12.24 -7.35 14.90
N ILE A 89 12.12 -8.47 15.63
CA ILE A 89 10.93 -9.36 15.58
C ILE A 89 9.99 -9.03 16.73
N GLY A 90 8.73 -8.73 16.42
CA GLY A 90 7.71 -8.43 17.41
C GLY A 90 6.30 -8.80 16.97
N ARG A 91 5.29 -8.43 17.77
CA ARG A 91 3.89 -8.84 17.54
C ARG A 91 3.31 -8.42 16.18
N ARG A 92 3.80 -7.32 15.59
CA ARG A 92 3.34 -6.79 14.29
C ARG A 92 4.30 -7.08 13.12
N ALA A 93 5.50 -7.58 13.41
CA ALA A 93 6.57 -7.79 12.45
C ALA A 93 7.25 -9.12 12.77
N ASN A 94 6.76 -10.20 12.17
CA ASN A 94 7.22 -11.57 12.42
C ASN A 94 6.84 -12.50 11.26
N PHE A 95 7.42 -13.69 11.27
CA PHE A 95 7.16 -14.74 10.28
C PHE A 95 6.08 -15.74 10.71
N GLY A 96 5.27 -15.46 11.74
CA GLY A 96 4.28 -16.43 12.26
C GLY A 96 3.23 -16.90 11.25
N SER A 97 3.01 -16.16 10.17
CA SER A 97 2.20 -16.57 9.01
C SER A 97 2.81 -16.04 7.71
N PRO A 98 2.51 -16.64 6.54
CA PRO A 98 3.02 -16.13 5.27
C PRO A 98 2.57 -14.70 4.98
N VAL A 99 1.38 -14.29 5.44
CA VAL A 99 0.86 -12.92 5.25
C VAL A 99 1.70 -11.91 6.07
N THR A 100 1.98 -12.22 7.32
CA THR A 100 2.85 -11.37 8.16
C THR A 100 4.30 -11.42 7.67
N GLY A 101 4.76 -12.56 7.15
CA GLY A 101 6.06 -12.73 6.51
C GLY A 101 6.23 -11.87 5.25
N VAL A 102 5.20 -11.74 4.41
CA VAL A 102 5.21 -10.83 3.25
C VAL A 102 5.36 -9.38 3.72
N ALA A 103 4.56 -8.95 4.70
CA ALA A 103 4.66 -7.59 5.26
C ALA A 103 6.04 -7.33 5.89
N MET A 104 6.60 -8.35 6.55
CA MET A 104 7.95 -8.31 7.13
C MET A 104 9.00 -8.13 6.02
N LEU A 105 8.97 -8.95 4.98
CA LEU A 105 9.91 -8.83 3.87
C LEU A 105 9.77 -7.52 3.10
N PHE A 106 8.57 -6.95 2.98
CA PHE A 106 8.40 -5.61 2.43
C PHE A 106 9.16 -4.54 3.25
N ARG A 107 9.10 -4.61 4.59
CA ARG A 107 9.88 -3.73 5.47
C ARG A 107 11.39 -3.88 5.25
N ILE A 108 11.86 -5.13 5.13
CA ILE A 108 13.27 -5.44 4.82
C ILE A 108 13.70 -4.85 3.47
N VAL A 109 12.88 -5.00 2.42
CA VAL A 109 13.18 -4.46 1.08
C VAL A 109 13.22 -2.93 1.08
N THR A 110 12.44 -2.26 1.93
CA THR A 110 12.54 -0.80 2.13
C THR A 110 13.73 -0.37 3.00
N GLY A 111 14.53 -1.32 3.50
CA GLY A 111 15.72 -1.08 4.31
C GLY A 111 15.44 -0.82 5.79
N GLU A 112 14.22 -1.07 6.27
CA GLU A 112 13.84 -0.80 7.65
C GLU A 112 14.36 -1.90 8.58
N ASP A 113 15.39 -1.57 9.38
CA ASP A 113 15.92 -2.36 10.49
C ASP A 113 16.28 -3.83 10.17
N TRP A 114 16.47 -4.17 8.89
CA TRP A 114 16.68 -5.55 8.42
C TRP A 114 17.79 -6.29 9.16
N ASN A 115 18.85 -5.57 9.56
CA ASN A 115 19.96 -6.15 10.31
C ASN A 115 19.53 -6.65 11.70
N LYS A 116 18.62 -5.93 12.38
CA LYS A 116 18.09 -6.33 13.68
C LYS A 116 17.20 -7.56 13.56
N ILE A 117 16.37 -7.62 12.52
CA ILE A 117 15.57 -8.81 12.22
C ILE A 117 16.48 -10.01 11.95
N MET A 118 17.57 -9.81 11.19
CA MET A 118 18.54 -10.87 10.91
C MET A 118 19.22 -11.39 12.18
N HIS A 119 19.55 -10.52 13.14
CA HIS A 119 20.16 -10.93 14.41
C HIS A 119 19.18 -11.60 15.38
N ASP A 120 17.89 -11.31 15.28
CA ASP A 120 16.84 -11.94 16.10
C ASP A 120 16.44 -13.34 15.60
N CYS A 121 16.57 -13.60 14.28
CA CYS A 121 16.29 -14.88 13.62
C CYS A 121 17.34 -15.95 13.91
#